data_AF-A0A1M3DY89-F1
#
_entry.id   AF-A0A1M3DY89-F1
#
_cell.length_a   1.000
_cell.length_b   1.000
_cell.length_c   1.000
_cell.angle_alpha   90.00
_cell.angle_beta   90.00
_cell.angle_gamma   90.00
#
_symmetry.space_group_name_H-M   'P 1'
#
loop_
_entity.id
_entity.type
_entity.pdbx_description
1 polymer ?
#
loop_
_entity_poly.entity_id
_entity_poly.type
_entity_poly.pdbx_seq_one_letter_code
_entity_poly.pdbx_strand_id
1 'polypeptide(L)'
;MTAPLMPKATALWLIENTSLTFEQIANFCQLHSLEVQAIADGEASVSSFGFDPIAHGQVTQEDIEKCSADPTLRLTLIVHADVQAKKKGAKYTPMARRQDRPDAIAWLIKNCPELSIAQIAALVGTTKNTIQSVQEKTHWNAVNIKPRNPVTLGICTQKDLDSALEKAQKARPGLIPDQSKSE
;
A
#
# COMPACT_ATOMS: atom_id res chain seq x y z
N MET A 1 -12.76 -17.66 20.44
CA MET A 1 -12.12 -16.42 20.92
C MET A 1 -11.06 -16.04 19.92
N THR A 2 -10.99 -14.78 19.51
CA THR A 2 -10.24 -14.31 18.33
C THR A 2 -8.81 -13.92 18.72
N ALA A 3 -7.80 -14.51 18.07
CA ALA A 3 -6.41 -14.12 18.24
C ALA A 3 -6.11 -12.82 17.46
N PRO A 4 -5.18 -11.97 17.94
CA PRO A 4 -4.71 -10.81 17.18
C PRO A 4 -4.05 -11.24 15.86
N LEU A 5 -4.00 -10.31 14.89
CA LEU A 5 -3.55 -10.58 13.51
C LEU A 5 -2.11 -11.15 13.42
N MET A 6 -1.25 -10.84 14.41
CA MET A 6 0.14 -11.33 14.51
C MET A 6 0.52 -11.64 15.97
N PRO A 7 0.11 -12.79 16.54
CA PRO A 7 0.18 -13.01 17.99
C PRO A 7 1.60 -12.98 18.56
N LYS A 8 2.61 -13.49 17.84
CA LYS A 8 4.01 -13.46 18.30
C LYS A 8 4.63 -12.04 18.25
N ALA A 9 4.32 -11.27 17.21
CA ALA A 9 4.82 -9.90 17.06
C ALA A 9 4.12 -8.92 18.01
N THR A 10 2.83 -9.14 18.27
CA THR A 10 2.07 -8.39 19.28
C THR A 10 2.52 -8.73 20.69
N ALA A 11 2.84 -10.01 20.98
CA ALA A 11 3.41 -10.41 22.26
C ALA A 11 4.74 -9.71 22.54
N LEU A 12 5.66 -9.68 21.57
CA LEU A 12 6.93 -8.95 21.71
C LEU A 12 6.70 -7.46 22.03
N TRP A 13 5.82 -6.81 21.28
CA TRP A 13 5.50 -5.40 21.51
C TRP A 13 4.92 -5.17 22.91
N LEU A 14 3.99 -6.01 23.37
CA LEU A 14 3.39 -5.90 24.71
C LEU A 14 4.43 -6.11 25.82
N ILE A 15 5.36 -7.06 25.67
CA ILE A 15 6.44 -7.29 26.64
C ILE A 15 7.36 -6.07 26.77
N GLU A 16 7.69 -5.43 25.64
CA GLU A 16 8.62 -4.30 25.60
C GLU A 16 7.98 -2.96 26.02
N ASN A 17 6.68 -2.77 25.74
CA ASN A 17 6.00 -1.47 25.87
C ASN A 17 4.98 -1.41 27.01
N THR A 18 4.72 -2.52 27.72
CA THR A 18 3.74 -2.59 28.81
C THR A 18 4.29 -3.35 30.01
N SER A 19 3.68 -3.18 31.18
CA SER A 19 4.02 -3.92 32.41
C SER A 19 3.06 -5.10 32.68
N LEU A 20 2.46 -5.65 31.62
CA LEU A 20 1.54 -6.79 31.72
C LEU A 20 2.28 -8.08 32.10
N THR A 21 1.58 -8.97 32.80
CA THR A 21 2.12 -10.29 33.14
C THR A 21 2.17 -11.22 31.92
N PHE A 22 3.10 -12.17 31.93
CA PHE A 22 3.22 -13.15 30.84
C PHE A 22 1.94 -13.97 30.65
N GLU A 23 1.17 -14.24 31.71
CA GLU A 23 -0.12 -14.92 31.61
C GLU A 23 -1.19 -14.08 30.90
N GLN A 24 -1.23 -12.78 31.15
CA GLN A 24 -2.15 -11.86 30.46
C GLN A 24 -1.82 -11.77 28.97
N ILE A 25 -0.53 -11.64 28.63
CA ILE A 25 -0.06 -11.60 27.24
C ILE A 25 -0.32 -12.94 26.53
N ALA A 26 -0.06 -14.06 27.21
CA ALA A 26 -0.35 -15.41 26.73
C ALA A 26 -1.85 -15.59 26.44
N ASN A 27 -2.72 -15.13 27.35
CA ASN A 27 -4.17 -15.20 27.18
C ASN A 27 -4.65 -14.36 25.99
N PHE A 28 -4.10 -13.15 25.83
CA PHE A 28 -4.45 -12.21 24.77
C PHE A 28 -3.97 -12.69 23.39
N CYS A 29 -2.71 -13.11 23.28
CA CYS A 29 -2.11 -13.61 22.04
C CYS A 29 -2.43 -15.08 21.74
N GLN A 30 -3.14 -15.78 22.63
CA GLN A 30 -3.40 -17.23 22.57
C GLN A 30 -2.12 -18.07 22.42
N LEU A 31 -1.06 -17.64 23.11
CA LEU A 31 0.22 -18.35 23.17
C LEU A 31 0.37 -19.04 24.53
N HIS A 32 1.26 -20.02 24.62
CA HIS A 32 1.62 -20.57 25.92
C HIS A 32 2.53 -19.59 26.68
N SER A 33 2.46 -19.57 28.02
CA SER A 33 3.33 -18.71 28.84
C SER A 33 4.82 -18.93 28.56
N LEU A 34 5.21 -20.17 28.28
CA LEU A 34 6.57 -20.53 27.85
C LEU A 34 6.97 -19.90 26.50
N GLU A 35 6.04 -19.78 25.54
CA GLU A 35 6.34 -19.10 24.27
C GLU A 35 6.52 -17.59 24.48
N VAL A 36 5.71 -16.99 25.34
CA VAL A 36 5.85 -15.57 25.72
C VAL A 36 7.19 -15.34 26.43
N GLN A 37 7.59 -16.25 27.31
CA GLN A 37 8.89 -16.22 27.98
C GLN A 37 10.04 -16.36 26.97
N ALA A 38 9.96 -17.31 26.03
CA ALA A 38 10.96 -17.47 24.97
C ALA A 38 11.06 -16.24 24.04
N ILE A 39 9.95 -15.50 23.86
CA ILE A 39 9.95 -14.20 23.15
C ILE A 39 10.64 -13.13 24.00
N ALA A 40 10.37 -13.07 25.30
CA ALA A 40 11.04 -12.13 26.22
C ALA A 40 12.55 -12.40 26.33
N ASP A 41 12.95 -13.68 26.32
CA ASP A 41 14.34 -14.12 26.36
C ASP A 41 15.06 -13.96 25.00
N GLY A 42 14.33 -13.55 23.94
CA GLY A 42 14.88 -13.34 22.60
C GLY A 42 15.22 -14.64 21.85
N GLU A 43 14.76 -15.80 22.32
CA GLU A 43 14.98 -17.11 21.69
C GLU A 43 14.07 -17.33 20.47
N ALA A 44 12.86 -16.76 20.51
CA ALA A 44 11.93 -16.85 19.40
C ALA A 44 12.28 -15.82 18.31
N SER A 45 12.63 -16.31 17.11
CA SER A 45 12.75 -15.48 15.90
C SER A 45 11.39 -14.91 15.49
N VAL A 46 10.97 -13.84 16.17
CA VAL A 46 9.86 -13.00 15.74
C VAL A 46 10.38 -12.16 14.57
N SER A 47 9.72 -12.25 13.42
CA SER A 47 10.02 -11.41 12.25
C SER A 47 10.16 -9.95 12.73
N SER A 48 11.33 -9.36 12.49
CA SER A 48 11.99 -8.26 13.21
C SER A 48 11.27 -6.89 13.31
N PHE A 49 9.94 -6.86 13.30
CA PHE A 49 9.12 -5.67 13.45
C PHE A 49 7.98 -6.01 14.41
N GLY A 50 8.10 -5.60 15.67
CA GLY A 50 7.02 -5.67 16.66
C GLY A 50 5.75 -5.05 16.07
N PHE A 51 4.62 -5.74 16.23
CA PHE A 51 3.34 -5.29 15.69
C PHE A 51 2.60 -4.53 16.79
N ASP A 52 2.50 -3.21 16.64
CA ASP A 52 1.84 -2.33 17.61
C ASP A 52 0.31 -2.55 17.61
N PRO A 53 -0.26 -3.16 18.65
CA PRO A 53 -1.69 -3.43 18.73
C PRO A 53 -2.53 -2.16 18.97
N ILE A 54 -1.93 -1.09 19.51
CA ILE A 54 -2.62 0.19 19.74
C ILE A 54 -2.75 0.94 18.42
N ALA A 55 -1.66 1.04 17.64
CA ALA A 55 -1.67 1.69 16.33
C ALA A 55 -2.64 1.02 15.34
N HIS A 56 -2.86 -0.29 15.50
CA HIS A 56 -3.79 -1.06 14.70
C HIS A 56 -5.21 -1.14 15.28
N GLY A 57 -5.49 -0.44 16.40
CA GLY A 57 -6.82 -0.38 17.01
C GLY A 57 -7.32 -1.71 17.57
N GLN A 58 -6.42 -2.65 17.87
CA GLN A 58 -6.77 -3.94 18.48
C GLN A 58 -6.98 -3.84 19.99
N VAL A 59 -6.34 -2.85 20.62
CA VAL A 59 -6.36 -2.59 22.07
C VAL A 59 -6.29 -1.09 22.33
N THR A 60 -6.95 -0.59 23.38
CA THR A 60 -6.78 0.79 23.84
C THR A 60 -5.68 0.92 24.90
N GLN A 61 -5.05 2.09 24.96
CA GLN A 61 -4.10 2.39 26.03
C GLN A 61 -4.75 2.27 27.41
N GLU A 62 -6.00 2.72 27.56
CA GLU A 62 -6.76 2.62 28.82
C GLU A 62 -6.96 1.17 29.28
N ASP A 63 -7.20 0.22 28.36
CA ASP A 63 -7.34 -1.19 28.71
C ASP A 63 -6.01 -1.80 29.18
N ILE A 64 -4.89 -1.40 28.55
CA ILE A 64 -3.55 -1.82 28.98
C ILE A 64 -3.25 -1.28 30.38
N GLU A 65 -3.55 -0.01 30.66
CA GLU A 65 -3.32 0.60 31.98
C GLU A 65 -4.14 -0.08 33.08
N LYS A 66 -5.42 -0.39 32.81
CA LYS A 66 -6.28 -1.14 33.74
C LYS A 66 -5.74 -2.55 34.00
N CYS A 67 -5.36 -3.27 32.95
CA CYS A 67 -4.81 -4.62 33.09
C CYS A 67 -3.39 -4.62 33.70
N SER A 68 -2.64 -3.53 33.57
CA SER A 68 -1.35 -3.35 34.22
C SER A 68 -1.49 -3.06 35.71
N ALA A 69 -2.58 -2.42 36.14
CA ALA A 69 -2.88 -2.17 37.54
C ALA A 69 -3.46 -3.41 38.25
N ASP A 70 -4.21 -4.24 37.52
CA ASP A 70 -4.87 -5.43 38.07
C ASP A 70 -4.48 -6.71 37.29
N PRO A 71 -3.65 -7.60 37.87
CA PRO A 71 -3.20 -8.83 37.21
C PRO A 71 -4.32 -9.86 36.99
N THR A 72 -5.47 -9.67 37.64
CA THR A 72 -6.66 -10.53 37.49
C THR A 72 -7.48 -10.20 36.24
N LEU A 73 -7.31 -8.99 35.69
CA LEU A 73 -8.02 -8.55 34.50
C LEU A 73 -7.36 -9.11 33.24
N ARG A 74 -8.21 -9.42 32.26
CA ARG A 74 -7.78 -9.99 30.97
C ARG A 74 -8.03 -8.99 29.86
N LEU A 75 -7.01 -8.75 29.06
CA LEU A 75 -7.12 -7.96 27.85
C LEU A 75 -8.10 -8.61 26.88
N THR A 76 -9.04 -7.80 26.41
CA THR A 76 -10.02 -8.22 25.42
C THR A 76 -9.70 -7.53 24.10
N LEU A 77 -9.63 -8.32 23.02
CA LEU A 77 -9.40 -7.79 21.68
C LEU A 77 -10.60 -6.96 21.23
N ILE A 78 -10.36 -5.68 20.95
CA ILE A 78 -11.37 -4.79 20.38
C ILE A 78 -11.41 -5.12 18.88
N VAL A 79 -12.48 -5.77 18.43
CA VAL A 79 -12.67 -6.09 17.01
C VAL A 79 -13.11 -4.82 16.29
N HIS A 80 -12.19 -3.91 15.99
CA HIS A 80 -12.36 -2.97 14.89
C HIS A 80 -11.65 -3.52 13.67
N ALA A 81 -12.40 -4.34 12.93
CA ALA A 81 -12.04 -4.78 11.60
C ALA A 81 -12.02 -3.57 10.65
N ASP A 82 -10.89 -2.91 10.53
CA ASP A 82 -10.53 -2.31 9.25
C ASP A 82 -9.02 -2.07 9.14
N VAL A 83 -8.33 -3.09 8.63
CA VAL A 83 -7.07 -2.85 7.90
C VAL A 83 -7.44 -2.24 6.53
N GLN A 84 -8.11 -1.09 6.55
CA GLN A 84 -8.30 -0.22 5.39
C GLN A 84 -7.08 0.71 5.35
N ALA A 85 -6.24 0.74 4.32
CA ALA A 85 -6.35 0.21 2.99
C ALA A 85 -4.98 -0.37 2.60
N LYS A 86 -4.96 -1.57 2.02
CA LYS A 86 -3.89 -1.92 1.10
C LYS A 86 -3.78 -0.75 0.13
N LYS A 87 -2.66 0.01 0.15
CA LYS A 87 -2.29 0.88 -0.97
C LYS A 87 -2.54 0.03 -2.19
N LYS A 88 -3.48 0.44 -3.07
CA LYS A 88 -3.81 -0.28 -4.31
C LYS A 88 -2.46 -0.54 -4.98
N GLY A 89 -1.92 -1.75 -4.80
CA GLY A 89 -0.65 -2.13 -5.39
C GLY A 89 -0.83 -1.90 -6.88
N ALA A 90 0.18 -1.30 -7.53
CA ALA A 90 0.13 -1.00 -8.95
C ALA A 90 -0.49 -2.22 -9.67
N LYS A 91 -1.67 -2.02 -10.28
CA LYS A 91 -2.45 -3.10 -10.89
C LYS A 91 -1.49 -3.89 -11.78
N TYR A 92 -1.24 -5.16 -11.45
CA TYR A 92 -0.31 -6.00 -12.21
C TYR A 92 -0.74 -6.01 -13.67
N THR A 93 0.04 -5.38 -14.55
CA THR A 93 -0.23 -5.43 -15.98
C THR A 93 0.32 -6.76 -16.50
N PRO A 94 -0.53 -7.65 -17.05
CA PRO A 94 -0.11 -8.96 -17.52
C PRO A 94 0.98 -8.83 -18.60
N MET A 95 1.92 -9.79 -18.62
CA MET A 95 3.11 -9.78 -19.47
C MET A 95 2.80 -9.60 -20.97
N ALA A 96 1.65 -10.12 -21.43
CA ALA A 96 1.15 -9.93 -22.80
C ALA A 96 0.98 -8.45 -23.18
N ARG A 97 0.59 -7.59 -22.24
CA ARG A 97 0.37 -6.16 -22.46
C ARG A 97 1.63 -5.31 -22.28
N ARG A 98 2.78 -5.93 -21.98
CA ARG A 98 4.07 -5.20 -21.82
C ARG A 98 4.61 -4.67 -23.13
N GLN A 99 4.33 -5.35 -24.24
CA GLN A 99 4.72 -4.90 -25.59
C GLN A 99 3.94 -3.66 -26.03
N ASP A 100 2.70 -3.49 -25.55
CA ASP A 100 1.83 -2.34 -25.84
C ASP A 100 2.10 -1.13 -24.94
N ARG A 101 2.92 -1.28 -23.88
CA ARG A 101 3.31 -0.17 -22.99
C ARG A 101 4.05 0.96 -23.71
N PRO A 102 5.10 0.72 -24.53
CA PRO A 102 5.76 1.79 -25.28
C PRO A 102 4.80 2.55 -26.22
N ASP A 103 3.86 1.85 -26.85
CA ASP A 103 2.83 2.43 -27.72
C ASP A 103 1.89 3.36 -26.94
N ALA A 104 1.45 2.93 -25.76
CA ALA A 104 0.65 3.74 -24.85
C ALA A 104 1.41 4.97 -24.33
N ILE A 105 2.68 4.83 -23.97
CA ILE A 105 3.53 5.93 -23.51
C ILE A 105 3.69 6.98 -24.62
N ALA A 106 3.99 6.54 -25.85
CA ALA A 106 4.13 7.43 -27.00
C ALA A 106 2.84 8.20 -27.29
N TRP A 107 1.68 7.56 -27.13
CA TRP A 107 0.39 8.24 -27.27
C TRP A 107 0.13 9.26 -26.16
N LEU A 108 0.45 8.93 -24.90
CA LEU A 108 0.27 9.84 -23.77
C LEU A 108 1.16 11.08 -23.87
N ILE A 109 2.43 10.91 -24.26
CA ILE A 109 3.35 12.04 -24.48
C ILE A 109 2.83 12.96 -25.60
N LYS A 110 2.27 12.37 -26.68
CA LYS A 110 1.79 13.13 -27.84
C LYS A 110 0.45 13.85 -27.58
N ASN A 111 -0.51 13.19 -26.94
CA ASN A 111 -1.88 13.70 -26.80
C ASN A 111 -2.15 14.34 -25.44
N CYS A 112 -1.35 14.04 -24.41
CA CYS A 112 -1.54 14.54 -23.06
C CYS A 112 -0.24 15.18 -22.52
N PRO A 113 0.22 16.30 -23.12
CA PRO A 113 1.44 16.99 -22.67
C PRO A 113 1.32 17.58 -21.25
N GLU A 114 0.10 17.65 -20.72
CA GLU A 114 -0.16 18.08 -19.34
C GLU A 114 0.30 17.05 -18.31
N LEU A 115 0.39 15.77 -18.67
CA LEU A 115 0.79 14.71 -17.75
C LEU A 115 2.30 14.71 -17.52
N SER A 116 2.70 14.71 -16.25
CA SER A 116 4.09 14.53 -15.86
C SER A 116 4.56 13.07 -16.06
N ILE A 117 5.87 12.87 -16.24
CA ILE A 117 6.49 11.54 -16.35
C ILE A 117 6.12 10.65 -15.14
N ALA A 118 6.01 11.24 -13.95
CA ALA A 118 5.62 10.52 -12.74
C ALA A 118 4.17 10.01 -12.81
N GLN A 119 3.25 10.80 -13.38
CA GLN A 119 1.85 10.40 -13.56
C GLN A 119 1.70 9.34 -14.65
N ILE A 120 2.44 9.46 -15.77
CA ILE A 120 2.46 8.44 -16.83
C ILE A 120 3.00 7.10 -16.28
N ALA A 121 4.05 7.13 -15.45
CA ALA A 121 4.59 5.95 -14.79
C ALA A 121 3.57 5.24 -13.90
N ALA A 122 2.81 6.02 -13.11
CA ALA A 122 1.75 5.49 -12.26
C ALA A 122 0.56 4.94 -13.07
N LEU A 123 0.19 5.58 -14.18
CA LEU A 123 -0.95 5.19 -15.02
C LEU A 123 -0.69 3.91 -15.81
N VAL A 124 0.51 3.78 -16.39
CA VAL A 124 0.90 2.64 -17.25
C VAL A 124 1.55 1.49 -16.44
N GLY A 125 2.00 1.77 -15.22
CA GLY A 125 2.71 0.80 -14.39
C GLY A 125 4.11 0.49 -14.92
N THR A 126 4.84 1.52 -15.34
CA THR A 126 6.20 1.42 -15.89
C THR A 126 7.19 2.28 -15.09
N THR A 127 8.49 2.18 -15.39
CA THR A 127 9.52 3.00 -14.77
C THR A 127 9.74 4.31 -15.54
N LYS A 128 10.24 5.33 -14.83
CA LYS A 128 10.58 6.64 -15.43
C LYS A 128 11.61 6.50 -16.55
N ASN A 129 12.62 5.64 -16.36
CA ASN A 129 13.64 5.37 -17.37
C ASN A 129 13.04 4.85 -18.67
N THR A 130 12.08 3.91 -18.60
CA THR A 130 11.42 3.39 -19.80
C THR A 130 10.64 4.49 -20.54
N ILE A 131 10.00 5.40 -19.81
CA ILE A 131 9.28 6.53 -20.43
C ILE A 131 10.26 7.45 -21.15
N GLN A 132 11.36 7.80 -20.49
CA GLN A 132 12.40 8.64 -21.07
C GLN A 132 13.01 7.98 -22.32
N SER A 133 13.30 6.67 -22.28
CA SER A 133 13.82 5.96 -23.46
C SER A 133 12.83 5.93 -24.64
N VAL A 134 11.52 5.92 -24.37
CA VAL A 134 10.50 6.02 -25.42
C VAL A 134 10.44 7.45 -25.97
N GLN A 135 10.54 8.46 -25.10
CA GLN A 135 10.56 9.88 -25.48
C GLN A 135 11.79 10.23 -26.34
N GLU A 136 12.96 9.75 -25.94
CA GLU A 136 14.24 9.96 -26.64
C GLU A 136 14.42 9.01 -27.84
N LYS A 137 13.47 8.09 -28.08
CA LYS A 137 13.54 7.04 -29.10
C LYS A 137 14.78 6.13 -28.97
N THR A 138 15.33 6.01 -27.75
CA THR A 138 16.46 5.14 -27.40
C THR A 138 16.02 3.75 -26.93
N HIS A 139 14.71 3.51 -26.82
CA HIS A 139 14.17 2.19 -26.52
C HIS A 139 14.53 1.17 -27.62
N TRP A 140 14.89 -0.06 -27.25
CA TRP A 140 15.32 -1.10 -28.20
C TRP A 140 14.29 -1.38 -29.32
N ASN A 141 13.00 -1.15 -29.04
CA ASN A 141 11.90 -1.34 -29.99
C ASN A 141 11.42 -0.03 -30.64
N ALA A 142 12.17 1.07 -30.59
CA ALA A 142 11.72 2.40 -31.00
C ALA A 142 11.17 2.47 -32.44
N VAL A 143 11.69 1.65 -33.34
CA VAL A 143 11.27 1.59 -34.75
C VAL A 143 9.84 1.09 -34.93
N ASN A 144 9.37 0.20 -34.04
CA ASN A 144 8.04 -0.41 -34.16
C ASN A 144 6.98 0.27 -33.29
N ILE A 145 7.34 1.29 -32.50
CA ILE A 145 6.40 1.97 -31.60
C ILE A 145 5.35 2.72 -32.40
N LYS A 146 4.08 2.39 -32.18
CA LYS A 146 2.94 3.08 -32.80
C LYS A 146 2.10 3.71 -31.70
N PRO A 147 1.92 5.04 -31.69
CA PRO A 147 1.16 5.70 -30.64
C PRO A 147 -0.30 5.23 -30.66
N ARG A 148 -0.71 4.48 -29.65
CA ARG A 148 -2.07 3.93 -29.47
C ARG A 148 -2.64 4.30 -28.12
N ASN A 149 -3.95 4.52 -28.07
CA ASN A 149 -4.61 4.98 -26.85
C ASN A 149 -4.55 3.90 -25.75
N PRO A 150 -4.02 4.20 -24.55
CA PRO A 150 -3.88 3.23 -23.47
C PRO A 150 -5.20 2.65 -22.95
N VAL A 151 -6.31 3.36 -23.13
CA VAL A 151 -7.67 2.88 -22.79
C VAL A 151 -8.11 1.78 -23.77
N THR A 152 -7.88 1.99 -25.07
CA THR A 152 -8.19 0.98 -26.10
C THR A 152 -7.33 -0.28 -25.98
N LEU A 153 -6.10 -0.12 -25.49
CA LEU A 153 -5.20 -1.23 -25.17
C LEU A 153 -5.55 -1.93 -23.84
N GLY A 154 -6.52 -1.40 -23.09
CA GLY A 154 -6.93 -1.91 -21.79
C GLY A 154 -5.84 -1.78 -20.72
N ILE A 155 -4.86 -0.89 -20.89
CA ILE A 155 -3.78 -0.66 -19.92
C ILE A 155 -4.30 0.20 -18.77
N CYS A 156 -5.08 1.23 -19.09
CA CYS A 156 -5.79 2.05 -18.10
C CYS A 156 -7.29 2.09 -18.43
N THR A 157 -8.08 2.54 -17.46
CA THR A 157 -9.51 2.82 -17.67
C THR A 157 -9.69 4.30 -18.01
N GLN A 158 -10.80 4.65 -18.68
CA GLN A 158 -11.13 6.05 -18.95
C GLN A 158 -11.11 6.90 -17.67
N LYS A 159 -11.71 6.38 -16.59
CA LYS A 159 -11.71 7.01 -15.26
C LYS A 159 -10.31 7.25 -14.69
N ASP A 160 -9.38 6.30 -14.86
CA ASP A 160 -7.99 6.46 -14.41
C ASP A 160 -7.27 7.55 -15.22
N LEU A 161 -7.54 7.67 -16.54
CA LEU A 161 -6.96 8.70 -17.40
C LEU A 161 -7.49 10.09 -17.03
N ASP A 162 -8.82 10.24 -16.87
CA ASP A 162 -9.44 11.51 -16.49
C ASP A 162 -8.92 11.98 -15.11
N SER A 163 -8.85 11.08 -14.13
CA SER A 163 -8.31 11.40 -12.81
C SER A 163 -6.83 11.81 -12.85
N ALA A 164 -6.03 11.23 -13.75
CA ALA A 164 -4.64 11.62 -13.95
C ALA A 164 -4.52 13.03 -14.55
N LEU A 165 -5.39 13.37 -15.51
CA LEU A 165 -5.47 14.70 -16.13
C LEU A 165 -5.91 15.76 -15.12
N GLU A 166 -6.96 15.51 -14.35
CA GLU A 166 -7.40 16.43 -13.28
C GLU A 166 -6.29 16.69 -12.26
N LYS A 167 -5.52 15.66 -11.89
CA LYS A 167 -4.37 15.80 -10.98
C LYS A 167 -3.23 16.59 -11.61
N ALA A 168 -2.97 16.40 -12.91
CA ALA A 168 -1.97 17.17 -13.64
C ALA A 168 -2.35 18.65 -13.71
N GLN A 169 -3.61 18.95 -13.98
CA GLN A 169 -4.14 20.31 -14.00
C GLN A 169 -4.06 20.96 -12.61
N LYS A 170 -4.42 20.24 -11.54
CA LYS A 170 -4.27 20.75 -10.15
C LYS A 170 -2.81 20.99 -9.76
N ALA A 171 -1.87 20.21 -10.29
CA ALA A 171 -0.44 20.41 -10.05
C ALA A 171 0.16 21.58 -10.86
N ARG A 172 -0.55 22.08 -11.89
CA ARG A 172 -0.19 23.25 -12.69
C ARG A 172 -1.18 24.40 -12.39
N PRO A 173 -0.94 25.24 -11.38
CA PRO A 173 -1.81 26.39 -11.12
C PRO A 173 -1.69 27.39 -12.28
N GLY A 174 -2.59 27.35 -13.28
CA GLY A 174 -2.58 28.35 -14.35
C GLY A 174 -3.29 28.06 -15.68
N LEU A 175 -3.97 26.93 -15.90
CA LEU A 175 -4.81 26.77 -17.09
C LEU A 175 -6.19 26.21 -16.71
N ILE A 176 -7.20 27.05 -16.96
CA ILE A 176 -8.63 26.78 -16.84
C ILE A 176 -8.99 25.71 -17.89
N PRO A 177 -9.79 24.67 -17.57
CA PRO A 177 -10.19 23.68 -18.57
C PRO A 177 -11.21 24.29 -19.54
N ASP A 178 -10.90 24.25 -20.84
CA ASP A 178 -11.89 24.44 -21.90
C ASP A 178 -12.86 23.25 -21.88
N GLN A 179 -14.10 23.54 -21.48
CA GLN A 179 -15.24 22.64 -21.56
C GLN A 179 -15.76 22.63 -23.01
N SER A 180 -15.17 21.82 -23.90
CA SER A 180 -15.69 21.55 -25.25
C SER A 180 -15.19 20.18 -25.70
N LYS A 181 -15.94 19.15 -26.10
CA LYS A 181 -17.34 18.98 -26.53
C LYS A 181 -17.71 17.51 -26.29
N SER A 182 -18.85 17.28 -25.64
CA SER A 182 -19.69 16.12 -25.96
C SER A 182 -20.54 16.52 -27.16
N GLU A 183 -20.45 15.78 -28.25
CA GLU A 183 -21.50 15.67 -29.27
C GLU A 183 -21.43 14.27 -29.89
#